data_AF-A0A1X7RMF9-F1
#
_entry.id   AF-A0A1X7RMF9-F1
#
_cell.length_a   1.000
_cell.length_b   1.000
_cell.length_c   1.000
_cell.angle_alpha   90.00
_cell.angle_beta   90.00
_cell.angle_gamma   90.00
#
_symmetry.space_group_name_H-M   'P 1'
#
loop_
_entity.id
_entity.type
_entity.pdbx_description
1 polymer ?
#
loop_
_entity_poly.entity_id
_entity_poly.type
_entity_poly.pdbx_seq_one_letter_code
_entity_poly.pdbx_strand_id
1 'polypeptide(L)'
;MSFLRRLSNPFMIWAPRRFHSEDIPPQPKDAIFQLQLGRDDFIRIDEYTLQRAGICGSHGFARKTLRALHKSGIVDDSTGRPITTKIDRAIVTTLRFLSVPKQRELVMFLFFWEEEVKRWDLLCAEEAEVGSLLRRNEVQEPFKVELQNALKVLQSRKRSWPSRRDQSGRPLEAEEGRLPSYAEATS
;
A
#
# COMPACT_ATOMS: atom_id res chain seq x y z
N MET A 1 -28.14 -7.38 -14.34
CA MET A 1 -27.70 -6.99 -12.98
C MET A 1 -26.31 -6.37 -13.09
N SER A 2 -26.19 -5.06 -12.81
CA SER A 2 -25.05 -4.23 -13.21
C SER A 2 -23.78 -4.43 -12.37
N PHE A 3 -22.68 -4.78 -13.05
CA PHE A 3 -21.32 -4.95 -12.51
C PHE A 3 -20.78 -3.67 -11.85
N LEU A 4 -21.32 -2.50 -12.23
CA LEU A 4 -20.96 -1.19 -11.68
C LEU A 4 -21.34 -1.01 -10.20
N ARG A 5 -22.23 -1.84 -9.64
CA ARG A 5 -22.48 -1.84 -8.18
C ARG A 5 -21.32 -2.37 -7.35
N ARG A 6 -20.32 -3.04 -7.93
CA ARG A 6 -19.08 -3.40 -7.20
C ARG A 6 -18.12 -2.23 -6.98
N LEU A 7 -18.35 -1.09 -7.65
CA LEU A 7 -17.55 0.13 -7.45
C LEU A 7 -17.90 0.87 -6.16
N SER A 8 -18.96 0.48 -5.44
CA SER A 8 -19.41 1.22 -4.26
C SER A 8 -18.64 0.93 -2.98
N ASN A 9 -18.06 -0.27 -2.79
CA ASN A 9 -17.06 -0.50 -1.73
C ASN A 9 -16.50 -1.94 -1.75
N PRO A 10 -15.30 -2.20 -2.30
CA PRO A 10 -14.58 -3.44 -1.98
C PRO A 10 -13.98 -3.41 -0.55
N PHE A 11 -14.13 -2.29 0.16
CA PHE A 11 -13.40 -1.94 1.38
C PHE A 11 -14.20 -2.09 2.68
N MET A 12 -15.39 -2.70 2.65
CA MET A 12 -16.26 -2.84 3.84
C MET A 12 -15.71 -3.74 4.96
N ILE A 13 -14.54 -4.34 4.82
CA ILE A 13 -13.90 -5.17 5.86
C ILE A 13 -12.75 -4.41 6.56
N TRP A 14 -12.50 -3.15 6.21
CA TRP A 14 -11.53 -2.29 6.88
C TRP A 14 -12.16 -1.61 8.11
N ALA A 15 -12.54 -2.45 9.07
CA ALA A 15 -12.96 -1.98 10.39
C ALA A 15 -11.87 -1.09 11.02
N PRO A 16 -12.25 -0.07 11.81
CA PRO A 16 -11.34 0.95 12.29
C PRO A 16 -10.31 0.35 13.23
N ARG A 17 -9.05 0.24 12.79
CA ARG A 17 -7.94 0.27 13.75
C ARG A 17 -7.77 1.73 14.13
N ARG A 18 -8.26 2.09 15.32
CA ARG A 18 -8.02 3.41 15.92
C ARG A 18 -6.52 3.70 15.79
N PHE A 19 -6.17 4.89 15.32
CA PHE A 19 -4.80 5.40 15.36
C PHE A 19 -4.30 5.25 16.80
N HIS A 20 -3.48 4.25 17.05
CA HIS A 20 -2.80 4.14 18.32
C HIS A 20 -1.66 5.17 18.28
N SER A 21 -1.26 5.71 19.42
CA SER A 21 -0.10 6.62 19.57
C SER A 21 1.25 5.97 19.20
N GLU A 22 1.21 4.87 18.44
CA GLU A 22 2.25 3.87 18.22
C GLU A 22 2.39 3.50 16.73
N ASP A 23 1.63 4.18 15.86
CA ASP A 23 1.77 4.05 14.42
C ASP A 23 3.04 4.74 13.92
N ILE A 24 3.62 4.22 12.84
CA ILE A 24 4.74 4.90 12.18
C ILE A 24 4.27 6.29 11.74
N PRO A 25 5.07 7.35 11.98
CA PRO A 25 4.70 8.69 11.57
C PRO A 25 4.39 8.77 10.07
N PRO A 26 3.53 9.69 9.62
CA PRO A 26 3.14 9.79 8.22
C PRO A 26 4.33 10.10 7.30
N GLN A 27 5.32 10.86 7.75
CA GLN A 27 6.45 11.30 6.92
C GLN A 27 7.35 10.13 6.46
N PRO A 28 7.78 9.20 7.34
CA PRO A 28 8.45 7.97 6.91
C PRO A 28 7.63 7.13 5.92
N LYS A 29 6.32 6.98 6.13
CA LYS A 29 5.44 6.21 5.23
C LYS A 29 5.47 6.77 3.82
N ASP A 30 5.30 8.08 3.68
CA ASP A 30 5.33 8.77 2.39
C ASP A 30 6.71 8.71 1.74
N ALA A 31 7.78 8.90 2.52
CA ALA A 31 9.15 8.88 2.00
C ALA A 31 9.54 7.51 1.42
N ILE A 32 9.10 6.43 2.06
CA ILE A 32 9.30 5.06 1.58
C ILE A 32 8.44 4.80 0.34
N PHE A 33 7.18 5.20 0.39
CA PHE A 33 6.27 5.05 -0.74
C PHE A 33 6.82 5.74 -1.99
N GLN A 34 7.31 6.97 -1.85
CA GLN A 34 7.92 7.73 -2.95
C GLN A 34 9.21 7.07 -3.46
N LEU A 35 10.05 6.56 -2.55
CA LEU A 35 11.27 5.84 -2.93
C LEU A 35 10.94 4.62 -3.81
N GLN A 36 9.89 3.89 -3.45
CA GLN A 36 9.51 2.64 -4.11
C GLN A 36 8.73 2.89 -5.41
N LEU A 37 7.99 4.00 -5.50
CA LEU A 37 7.35 4.42 -6.74
C LEU A 37 8.36 4.72 -7.86
N GLY A 38 9.58 5.13 -7.50
CA GLY A 38 10.67 5.36 -8.45
C GLY A 38 11.50 4.13 -8.80
N ARG A 39 11.17 2.95 -8.27
CA ARG A 39 11.89 1.70 -8.49
C ARG A 39 11.09 0.77 -9.40
N ASP A 40 11.80 -0.13 -10.07
CA ASP A 40 11.19 -1.14 -10.94
C ASP A 40 10.36 -2.16 -10.14
N ASP A 41 10.80 -2.46 -8.91
CA ASP A 41 10.10 -3.33 -7.97
C ASP A 41 9.58 -2.52 -6.78
N PHE A 42 8.34 -2.08 -6.89
CA PHE A 42 7.65 -1.31 -5.84
C PHE A 42 7.57 -2.06 -4.51
N ILE A 43 7.59 -3.39 -4.54
CA ILE A 43 7.10 -4.23 -3.44
C ILE A 43 8.24 -4.63 -2.50
N ARG A 44 9.44 -4.77 -3.06
CA ARG A 44 10.62 -5.29 -2.39
C ARG A 44 11.11 -4.40 -1.25
N ILE A 45 11.30 -4.98 -0.07
CA ILE A 45 12.00 -4.34 1.05
C ILE A 45 13.51 -4.56 0.90
N ASP A 46 14.27 -3.47 0.80
CA ASP A 46 15.73 -3.50 0.78
C ASP A 46 16.34 -2.82 2.01
N GLU A 47 17.67 -2.91 2.12
CA GLU A 47 18.47 -2.23 3.15
C GLU A 47 18.21 -0.71 3.16
N TYR A 48 18.11 -0.09 1.98
CA TYR A 48 17.78 1.32 1.81
C TYR A 48 16.37 1.65 2.30
N THR A 49 15.40 0.76 2.10
CA THR A 49 14.02 0.92 2.57
C THR A 49 14.00 0.99 4.10
N LEU A 50 14.73 0.09 4.78
CA LEU A 50 14.84 0.08 6.24
C LEU A 50 15.56 1.31 6.81
N GLN A 51 16.54 1.85 6.08
CA GLN A 51 17.19 3.10 6.45
C GLN A 51 16.27 4.30 6.28
N ARG A 52 15.59 4.40 5.14
CA ARG A 52 14.67 5.50 4.84
C ARG A 52 13.49 5.52 5.80
N ALA A 53 13.08 4.35 6.29
CA ALA A 53 12.08 4.21 7.35
C ALA A 53 12.56 4.68 8.73
N GLY A 54 13.85 4.97 8.91
CA GLY A 54 14.42 5.35 10.21
C GLY A 54 14.53 4.19 11.21
N ILE A 55 14.33 2.95 10.77
CA ILE A 55 14.41 1.76 11.63
C ILE A 55 15.88 1.45 11.95
N CYS A 56 16.73 1.51 10.94
CA CYS A 56 18.16 1.25 11.06
C CYS A 56 18.96 2.53 10.77
N GLY A 57 19.77 2.98 11.74
CA GLY A 57 20.60 4.18 11.57
C GLY A 57 21.84 3.98 10.70
N SER A 58 22.24 2.74 10.42
CA SER A 58 23.39 2.44 9.56
C SER A 58 23.11 1.29 8.61
N HIS A 59 23.87 1.24 7.52
CA HIS A 59 23.77 0.19 6.49
C HIS A 59 24.14 -1.19 7.03
N GLY A 60 25.10 -1.26 7.94
CA GLY A 60 25.48 -2.50 8.60
C GLY A 60 24.33 -3.11 9.41
N PHE A 61 23.59 -2.28 10.15
CA PHE A 61 22.39 -2.71 10.87
C PHE A 61 21.25 -3.08 9.94
N ALA A 62 20.99 -2.28 8.89
CA ALA A 62 19.94 -2.57 7.91
C ALA A 62 20.15 -3.94 7.24
N ARG A 63 21.37 -4.23 6.78
CA ARG A 63 21.74 -5.53 6.21
C ARG A 63 21.55 -6.68 7.20
N LYS A 64 21.96 -6.48 8.46
CA LYS A 64 21.84 -7.51 9.50
C LYS A 64 20.37 -7.78 9.82
N THR A 65 19.55 -6.74 9.92
CA THR A 65 18.09 -6.84 10.09
C THR A 65 17.46 -7.58 8.92
N LEU A 66 17.76 -7.18 7.69
CA LEU A 66 17.19 -7.82 6.49
C LEU A 66 17.55 -9.31 6.42
N ARG A 67 18.81 -9.67 6.65
CA ARG A 67 19.24 -11.08 6.75
C ARG A 67 18.49 -11.86 7.83
N ALA A 68 18.26 -11.23 8.98
CA ALA A 68 17.52 -11.86 10.08
C ALA A 68 16.05 -12.09 9.69
N LEU A 69 15.43 -11.13 9.00
CA LEU A 69 14.05 -11.22 8.51
C LEU A 69 13.89 -12.29 7.41
N HIS A 70 14.87 -12.44 6.52
CA HIS A 70 14.89 -13.52 5.54
C HIS A 70 15.05 -14.88 6.20
N LYS A 71 15.97 -14.99 7.16
CA LYS A 71 16.18 -16.24 7.90
C LYS A 71 14.94 -16.68 8.68
N SER A 72 14.15 -15.74 9.20
CA SER A 72 12.89 -16.03 9.88
C SER A 72 11.70 -16.18 8.93
N GLY A 73 11.87 -15.95 7.62
CA GLY A 73 10.80 -15.98 6.62
C GLY A 73 9.77 -14.87 6.77
N ILE A 74 10.07 -13.81 7.54
CA ILE A 74 9.21 -12.63 7.70
C ILE A 74 9.29 -11.74 6.46
N VAL A 75 10.41 -11.79 5.74
CA VAL A 75 10.54 -11.22 4.41
C VAL A 75 10.96 -12.35 3.48
N ASP A 76 10.21 -12.55 2.41
CA ASP A 76 10.54 -13.51 1.36
C ASP A 76 11.89 -13.15 0.72
N ASP A 77 12.81 -14.10 0.65
CA ASP A 77 14.15 -13.92 0.08
C ASP A 77 14.10 -13.70 -1.44
N SER A 78 13.09 -14.26 -2.12
CA SER A 78 12.94 -14.18 -3.57
C SER A 78 12.26 -12.90 -4.02
N THR A 79 11.17 -12.50 -3.35
CA THR A 79 10.35 -11.35 -3.74
C THR A 79 10.59 -10.10 -2.90
N GLY A 80 11.27 -10.23 -1.76
CA GLY A 80 11.41 -9.13 -0.79
C GLY A 80 10.09 -8.68 -0.16
N ARG A 81 9.01 -9.46 -0.31
CA ARG A 81 7.69 -9.18 0.25
C ARG A 81 7.66 -9.47 1.75
N PRO A 82 7.08 -8.58 2.57
CA PRO A 82 6.80 -8.90 3.97
C PRO A 82 5.69 -9.96 4.07
N ILE A 83 5.84 -10.90 5.00
CA ILE A 83 4.89 -11.96 5.35
C ILE A 83 4.66 -11.86 6.85
N THR A 84 3.74 -10.99 7.25
CA THR A 84 3.52 -10.64 8.66
C THR A 84 2.97 -11.80 9.49
N THR A 85 2.35 -12.79 8.83
CA THR A 85 1.88 -14.03 9.46
C THR A 85 3.00 -14.90 10.05
N LYS A 86 4.26 -14.65 9.65
CA LYS A 86 5.46 -15.31 10.17
C LYS A 86 6.07 -14.59 11.37
N ILE A 87 5.53 -13.44 11.77
CA ILE A 87 5.98 -12.73 12.97
C ILE A 87 5.52 -13.51 14.21
N ASP A 88 6.48 -14.01 14.96
CA ASP A 88 6.26 -14.75 16.20
C ASP A 88 7.03 -14.12 17.38
N ARG A 89 6.96 -14.76 18.55
CA ARG A 89 7.69 -14.30 19.74
C ARG A 89 9.22 -14.41 19.59
N ALA A 90 9.73 -15.23 18.67
CA ALA A 90 11.16 -15.38 18.43
C ALA A 90 11.75 -14.18 17.67
N ILE A 91 10.93 -13.26 17.15
CA ILE A 91 11.43 -12.02 16.54
C ILE A 91 12.24 -11.18 17.52
N VAL A 92 11.88 -11.17 18.80
CA VAL A 92 12.56 -10.40 19.86
C VAL A 92 13.98 -10.91 20.08
N THR A 93 14.17 -12.23 20.07
CA THR A 93 15.49 -12.85 20.23
C THR A 93 16.32 -12.75 18.95
N THR A 94 15.67 -12.92 17.79
CA THR A 94 16.27 -12.79 16.46
C THR A 94 16.82 -11.38 16.21
N LEU A 95 16.09 -10.36 16.66
CA LEU A 95 16.42 -8.95 16.50
C LEU A 95 16.99 -8.30 17.76
N ARG A 96 17.58 -9.08 18.68
CA ARG A 96 18.13 -8.60 19.95
C ARG A 96 19.19 -7.48 19.84
N PHE A 97 19.75 -7.27 18.64
CA PHE A 97 20.70 -6.20 18.36
C PHE A 97 20.04 -4.85 18.04
N LEU A 98 18.71 -4.82 17.89
CA LEU A 98 17.89 -3.62 17.85
C LEU A 98 17.32 -3.34 19.24
N SER A 99 17.17 -2.07 19.60
CA SER A 99 16.45 -1.69 20.82
C SER A 99 14.97 -2.08 20.72
N VAL A 100 14.31 -2.31 21.86
CA VAL A 100 12.88 -2.67 21.89
C VAL A 100 12.00 -1.67 21.13
N PRO A 101 12.19 -0.34 21.24
CA PRO A 101 11.45 0.62 20.40
C PRO A 101 11.65 0.40 18.90
N LYS A 102 12.88 0.10 18.46
CA LYS A 102 13.17 -0.16 17.04
C LYS A 102 12.63 -1.50 16.54
N GLN A 103 12.59 -2.51 17.39
CA GLN A 103 11.90 -3.77 17.07
C GLN A 103 10.41 -3.52 16.86
N ARG A 104 9.78 -2.72 17.71
CA ARG A 104 8.38 -2.34 17.58
C ARG A 104 8.11 -1.54 16.30
N GLU A 105 8.91 -0.51 16.03
CA GLU A 105 8.81 0.29 14.80
C GLU A 105 8.96 -0.59 13.55
N LEU A 106 9.89 -1.56 13.55
CA LEU A 106 10.05 -2.50 12.46
C LEU A 106 8.80 -3.38 12.26
N VAL A 107 8.24 -3.93 13.33
CA VAL A 107 7.01 -4.73 13.24
C VAL A 107 5.89 -3.89 12.63
N MET A 108 5.70 -2.66 13.11
CA MET A 108 4.70 -1.77 12.55
C MET A 108 4.96 -1.44 11.08
N PHE A 109 6.23 -1.34 10.68
CA PHE A 109 6.62 -1.09 9.30
C PHE A 109 6.26 -2.26 8.40
N LEU A 110 6.53 -3.48 8.87
CA LEU A 110 6.22 -4.69 8.12
C LEU A 110 4.71 -4.86 7.92
N PHE A 111 3.89 -4.56 8.95
CA PHE A 111 2.43 -4.55 8.81
C PHE A 111 1.95 -3.50 7.80
N PHE A 112 2.39 -2.26 7.96
CA PHE A 112 2.07 -1.19 7.03
C PHE A 112 2.46 -1.55 5.59
N TRP A 113 3.67 -2.08 5.39
CA TRP A 113 4.18 -2.39 4.06
C TRP A 113 3.44 -3.58 3.43
N GLU A 114 3.10 -4.61 4.20
CA GLU A 114 2.30 -5.73 3.70
C GLU A 114 0.90 -5.27 3.24
N GLU A 115 0.26 -4.39 4.00
CA GLU A 115 -1.01 -3.77 3.61
C GLU A 115 -0.87 -2.94 2.34
N GLU A 116 0.20 -2.16 2.23
CA GLU A 116 0.47 -1.32 1.06
C GLU A 116 0.75 -2.13 -0.20
N VAL A 117 1.45 -3.26 -0.07
CA VAL A 117 1.68 -4.22 -1.16
C VAL A 117 0.38 -4.85 -1.61
N LYS A 118 -0.48 -5.29 -0.69
CA LYS A 118 -1.82 -5.83 -1.03
C LYS A 118 -2.66 -4.79 -1.76
N ARG A 119 -2.65 -3.53 -1.30
CA ARG A 119 -3.33 -2.42 -1.96
C ARG A 119 -2.80 -2.19 -3.38
N TRP A 120 -1.49 -2.22 -3.55
CA TRP A 120 -0.85 -2.04 -4.84
C TRP A 120 -1.21 -3.17 -5.83
N ASP A 121 -1.17 -4.42 -5.37
CA ASP A 121 -1.52 -5.58 -6.19
C ASP A 121 -2.99 -5.51 -6.66
N LEU A 122 -3.92 -5.12 -5.78
CA LEU A 122 -5.32 -4.91 -6.13
C LEU A 122 -5.49 -3.84 -7.22
N LEU A 123 -4.84 -2.68 -7.06
CA LEU A 123 -4.91 -1.62 -8.06
C LEU A 123 -4.28 -2.03 -9.40
N CYS A 124 -3.21 -2.84 -9.38
CA CYS A 124 -2.62 -3.37 -10.61
C CYS A 124 -3.54 -4.39 -11.29
N ALA A 125 -4.21 -5.25 -10.53
CA ALA A 125 -5.19 -6.19 -11.06
C ALA A 125 -6.40 -5.47 -11.68
N GLU A 126 -6.93 -4.45 -10.99
CA GLU A 126 -8.03 -3.61 -11.49
C GLU A 126 -7.61 -2.84 -12.76
N GLU A 127 -6.42 -2.25 -12.79
CA GLU A 127 -5.90 -1.54 -13.97
C GLU A 127 -5.74 -2.50 -15.17
N ALA A 128 -5.25 -3.72 -14.93
CA ALA A 128 -5.11 -4.74 -15.95
C ALA A 128 -6.47 -5.21 -16.51
N GLU A 129 -7.48 -5.39 -15.64
CA GLU A 129 -8.84 -5.75 -16.04
C GLU A 129 -9.46 -4.64 -16.91
N VAL A 130 -9.46 -3.39 -16.44
CA VAL A 130 -9.99 -2.23 -17.19
C VAL A 130 -9.26 -2.07 -18.53
N GLY A 131 -7.93 -2.18 -18.53
CA GLY A 131 -7.12 -2.13 -19.74
C GLY A 131 -7.40 -3.29 -20.71
N SER A 132 -7.77 -4.47 -20.20
CA SER A 132 -8.19 -5.59 -21.05
C SER A 132 -9.55 -5.33 -21.71
N LEU A 133 -10.50 -4.74 -20.99
CA LEU A 133 -11.83 -4.40 -21.51
C LEU A 133 -11.74 -3.32 -22.59
N LEU A 134 -10.92 -2.29 -22.38
CA LEU A 134 -10.67 -1.25 -23.38
C LEU A 134 -10.07 -1.80 -24.68
N ARG A 135 -9.23 -2.84 -24.59
CA ARG A 135 -8.63 -3.49 -25.77
C ARG A 135 -9.60 -4.38 -26.54
N ARG A 136 -10.69 -4.86 -25.92
CA ARG A 136 -11.61 -5.82 -26.55
C ARG A 136 -12.49 -5.22 -27.64
N ASN A 137 -12.51 -3.90 -27.85
CA ASN A 137 -13.22 -3.19 -28.95
C ASN A 137 -14.71 -3.51 -29.17
N GLU A 138 -15.31 -4.37 -28.34
CA GLU A 138 -16.73 -4.77 -28.30
C GLU A 138 -17.56 -3.80 -27.43
N VAL A 139 -16.95 -2.72 -26.98
CA VAL A 139 -17.50 -1.80 -26.00
C VAL A 139 -18.08 -0.57 -26.70
N GLN A 140 -19.34 -0.24 -26.42
CA GLN A 140 -19.97 0.98 -26.93
C GLN A 140 -19.24 2.24 -26.44
N GLU A 141 -19.18 3.28 -27.28
CA GLU A 141 -18.45 4.52 -26.98
C GLU A 141 -18.75 5.18 -25.62
N PRO A 142 -20.00 5.27 -25.09
CA PRO A 142 -20.21 5.81 -23.74
C PRO A 142 -19.49 5.00 -22.65
N PHE A 143 -19.50 3.66 -22.76
CA PHE A 143 -18.83 2.80 -21.78
C PHE A 143 -17.31 2.84 -21.92
N LYS A 144 -16.79 3.09 -23.12
CA LYS A 144 -15.36 3.28 -23.36
C LYS A 144 -14.84 4.55 -22.69
N VAL A 145 -15.60 5.65 -22.73
CA VAL A 145 -15.28 6.88 -21.99
C VAL A 145 -15.29 6.63 -20.49
N GLU A 146 -16.28 5.88 -19.98
CA GLU A 146 -16.32 5.48 -18.56
C GLU A 146 -15.09 4.67 -18.14
N LEU A 147 -14.70 3.66 -18.94
CA LEU A 147 -13.51 2.84 -18.67
C LEU A 147 -12.21 3.66 -18.72
N GLN A 148 -12.09 4.62 -19.65
CA GLN A 148 -10.94 5.53 -19.70
C GLN A 148 -10.87 6.42 -18.45
N ASN A 149 -12.01 6.92 -17.99
CA ASN A 149 -12.08 7.70 -16.75
C ASN A 149 -11.73 6.85 -15.54
N ALA A 150 -12.23 5.60 -15.46
CA ALA A 150 -11.88 4.66 -14.42
C ALA A 150 -10.37 4.38 -14.39
N LEU A 151 -9.74 4.20 -15.56
CA LEU A 151 -8.30 3.99 -15.67
C LEU A 151 -7.50 5.20 -15.16
N LYS A 152 -7.91 6.43 -15.52
CA LYS A 152 -7.28 7.66 -14.98
C LYS A 152 -7.40 7.75 -13.45
N VAL A 153 -8.55 7.37 -12.90
CA VAL A 153 -8.78 7.35 -11.44
C VAL A 153 -7.87 6.31 -10.77
N LEU A 154 -7.74 5.10 -11.34
CA LEU A 154 -6.84 4.06 -10.83
C LEU A 154 -5.38 4.51 -10.83
N GLN A 155 -4.91 5.13 -11.92
CA GLN A 155 -3.56 5.67 -12.00
C GLN A 155 -3.31 6.77 -10.98
N SER A 156 -4.31 7.61 -10.72
CA SER A 156 -4.25 8.64 -9.68
C SER A 156 -4.18 8.02 -8.28
N ARG A 157 -4.98 6.98 -8.01
CA ARG A 157 -4.96 6.23 -6.74
C ARG A 157 -3.67 5.47 -6.50
N LYS A 158 -3.02 4.98 -7.56
CA LYS A 158 -1.68 4.37 -7.46
C LYS A 158 -0.63 5.38 -7.00
N ARG A 159 -0.78 6.67 -7.34
CA ARG A 159 0.20 7.73 -7.02
C ARG A 159 -0.12 8.56 -5.78
N SER A 160 -1.29 8.39 -5.18
CA SER A 160 -1.66 9.11 -3.95
C SER A 160 -0.68 8.78 -2.82
N TRP A 161 -0.37 9.72 -1.93
CA TRP A 161 0.56 9.45 -0.83
C TRP A 161 -0.17 8.82 0.36
N PRO A 162 0.43 7.86 1.09
CA PRO A 162 -0.17 7.24 2.28
C PRO A 162 -0.79 8.25 3.26
N SER A 163 -0.12 9.36 3.56
CA SER A 163 -0.62 10.39 4.48
C SER A 163 -1.85 11.16 3.98
N ARG A 164 -2.04 11.19 2.66
CA ARG A 164 -3.15 11.89 1.99
C ARG A 164 -4.29 10.94 1.67
N ARG A 165 -4.35 9.76 2.29
CA ARG A 165 -5.39 8.77 2.05
C ARG A 165 -6.27 8.60 3.28
N ASP A 166 -7.55 8.34 3.02
CA ASP A 166 -8.46 7.85 4.05
C ASP A 166 -8.12 6.38 4.39
N GLN A 167 -8.86 5.82 5.34
CA GLN A 167 -8.72 4.40 5.72
C GLN A 167 -9.05 3.45 4.55
N SER A 168 -9.70 3.96 3.50
CA SER A 168 -10.00 3.21 2.29
C SER A 168 -8.95 3.32 1.18
N GLY A 169 -7.80 3.94 1.48
CA GLY A 169 -6.75 4.16 0.49
C GLY A 169 -7.15 5.13 -0.63
N ARG A 170 -8.32 5.77 -0.52
CA ARG A 170 -8.76 6.85 -1.40
C ARG A 170 -8.08 8.12 -0.95
N PRO A 171 -7.71 9.03 -1.87
CA PRO A 171 -7.26 10.35 -1.47
C PRO A 171 -8.28 10.97 -0.51
N LEU A 172 -7.83 11.48 0.64
CA LEU A 172 -8.58 12.45 1.42
C LEU A 172 -8.84 13.57 0.43
N GLU A 173 -10.08 13.73 0.00
CA GLU A 173 -10.46 14.90 -0.78
C GLU A 173 -9.95 16.10 0.03
N ALA A 174 -9.05 16.90 -0.57
CA ALA A 174 -8.90 18.26 -0.09
C ALA A 174 -10.32 18.83 -0.05
N GLU A 175 -10.69 19.58 0.99
CA GLU A 175 -12.04 20.11 1.20
C GLU A 175 -12.59 20.98 0.04
N GLU A 176 -11.91 21.05 -1.10
CA GLU A 176 -12.34 21.70 -2.33
C GLU A 176 -12.48 20.66 -3.46
N GLY A 177 -13.73 20.30 -3.75
CA GLY A 177 -14.07 19.59 -4.98
C GLY A 177 -14.75 18.23 -4.77
N ARG A 178 -15.87 18.25 -4.04
CA ARG A 178 -16.92 17.23 -4.21
C ARG A 178 -17.21 17.13 -5.71
N LEU A 179 -16.78 16.05 -6.35
CA LEU A 179 -17.39 15.68 -7.63
C LEU A 179 -18.86 15.39 -7.32
N PRO A 180 -19.83 16.03 -8.01
CA PRO A 180 -21.23 15.89 -7.69
C PRO A 180 -21.59 14.40 -7.65
N SER A 181 -22.14 13.98 -6.52
CA SER A 181 -22.68 12.64 -6.36
C SER A 181 -23.76 12.47 -7.42
N TYR A 182 -23.76 11.33 -8.12
CA TYR A 182 -24.79 10.98 -9.11
C TYR A 182 -26.24 10.98 -8.57
N ALA A 183 -26.43 11.20 -7.26
CA ALA A 183 -27.74 11.44 -6.66
C ALA A 183 -28.31 12.85 -6.93
N GLU A 184 -27.46 13.82 -7.33
CA GLU A 184 -27.87 15.22 -7.51
C GLU A 184 -28.21 15.56 -8.97
N ALA A 185 -28.05 14.62 -9.92
CA ALA A 185 -28.33 14.84 -11.34
C ALA A 185 -29.76 14.48 -11.78
N THR A 186 -30.66 14.18 -10.84
CA THR A 186 -32.07 13.84 -11.12
C THR A 186 -33.02 14.59 -10.20
N SER A 187 -32.89 15.91 -10.09
CA SER A 187 -33.92 16.79 -9.52
C SER A 187 -34.14 17.98 -10.44
#